data_AF-A0A2G9YEY1-F1
#
_entry.id   AF-A0A2G9YEY1-F1
#
_cell.length_a   1.000
_cell.length_b   1.000
_cell.length_c   1.000
_cell.angle_alpha   90.00
_cell.angle_beta   90.00
_cell.angle_gamma   90.00
#
_symmetry.space_group_name_H-M   'P 1'
#
loop_
_entity.id
_entity.type
_entity.pdbx_description
1 polymer ?
#
loop_
_entity_poly.entity_id
_entity_poly.type
_entity_poly.pdbx_seq_one_letter_code
_entity_poly.pdbx_strand_id
1 'polypeptide(L)'
;MAKESIIKNKITKDTFIPEILEYPKAMEILAKYNLPCLGCPMAAFELGRLRLGEVCKMYEIDFEKLLEELNGVISGEFNKE
;
A
#
# COMPACT_ATOMS: atom_id res chain seq x y z
N MET A 1 0.99 22.79 -10.72
CA MET A 1 -0.15 21.87 -10.56
C MET A 1 -0.41 21.73 -9.07
N ALA A 2 -1.56 22.25 -8.61
CA ALA A 2 -1.96 22.14 -7.22
C ALA A 2 -2.41 20.72 -6.91
N LYS A 3 -1.86 20.11 -5.86
CA LYS A 3 -2.50 19.10 -5.00
C LYS A 3 -1.91 19.33 -3.61
N GLU A 4 -2.38 20.36 -2.91
CA GLU A 4 -3.51 20.28 -1.98
C GLU A 4 -3.22 19.26 -0.87
N SER A 5 -2.85 19.81 0.28
CA SER A 5 -2.74 19.23 1.62
C SER A 5 -3.36 17.85 1.84
N ILE A 6 -2.61 16.91 2.41
CA ILE A 6 -3.24 15.86 3.23
C ILE A 6 -2.44 15.65 4.52
N ILE A 7 -2.83 16.41 5.55
CA ILE A 7 -2.83 15.89 6.91
C ILE A 7 -3.82 14.71 6.91
N LYS A 8 -3.33 13.46 6.81
CA LYS A 8 -3.99 12.21 7.23
C LYS A 8 -2.99 11.07 6.96
N ASN A 9 -2.21 10.71 7.99
CA ASN A 9 -1.26 9.58 8.02
C ASN A 9 -1.93 8.19 7.89
N LYS A 10 -3.06 8.10 7.19
CA LYS A 10 -3.94 6.93 7.18
C LYS A 10 -4.20 6.44 5.76
N ILE A 11 -3.68 5.27 5.43
CA ILE A 11 -4.02 4.53 4.21
C ILE A 11 -5.47 4.08 4.29
N THR A 12 -6.15 4.08 3.14
CA THR A 12 -7.52 3.59 2.97
C THR A 12 -7.62 2.72 1.70
N LYS A 13 -8.78 2.08 1.49
CA LYS A 13 -9.06 1.33 0.26
C LYS A 13 -8.94 2.17 -1.01
N ASP A 14 -9.16 3.47 -0.87
CA ASP A 14 -9.16 4.43 -1.97
C ASP A 14 -7.75 4.96 -2.29
N THR A 15 -6.77 4.68 -1.41
CA THR A 15 -5.36 5.08 -1.61
C THR A 15 -4.75 4.32 -2.79
N PHE A 16 -4.00 5.02 -3.63
CA PHE A 16 -3.34 4.41 -4.78
C PHE A 16 -2.12 3.61 -4.33
N ILE A 17 -1.91 2.43 -4.93
CA ILE A 17 -0.71 1.63 -4.67
C ILE A 17 0.59 2.42 -4.83
N PRO A 18 0.82 3.25 -5.86
CA PRO A 18 2.04 4.04 -5.96
C PRO A 18 2.31 4.92 -4.74
N GLU A 19 1.28 5.53 -4.13
CA GLU A 19 1.43 6.33 -2.90
C GLU A 19 1.89 5.46 -1.71
N ILE A 20 1.43 4.20 -1.67
CA ILE A 20 1.82 3.23 -0.65
C ILE A 20 3.26 2.75 -0.88
N LEU A 21 3.65 2.55 -2.14
CA LEU A 21 4.99 2.11 -2.52
C LEU A 21 6.07 3.17 -2.26
N GLU A 22 5.71 4.44 -2.07
CA GLU A 22 6.65 5.47 -1.59
C GLU A 22 7.19 5.15 -0.19
N TYR A 23 6.48 4.31 0.58
CA TYR A 23 6.90 3.86 1.90
C TYR A 23 7.60 2.49 1.82
N PRO A 24 8.92 2.39 2.09
CA PRO A 24 9.66 1.13 1.96
C PRO A 24 9.13 0.05 2.91
N LYS A 25 8.69 0.41 4.13
CA LYS A 25 8.07 -0.53 5.08
C LYS A 25 6.74 -1.09 4.57
N ALA A 26 5.96 -0.28 3.84
CA ALA A 26 4.70 -0.73 3.26
C ALA A 26 4.92 -1.75 2.14
N MET A 27 6.01 -1.59 1.37
CA MET A 27 6.43 -2.56 0.36
C MET A 27 6.70 -3.94 0.98
N GLU A 28 7.38 -3.99 2.12
CA GLU A 28 7.64 -5.24 2.84
C GLU A 28 6.34 -5.92 3.31
N ILE A 29 5.37 -5.13 3.79
CA ILE A 29 4.05 -5.66 4.16
C ILE A 29 3.37 -6.22 2.91
N LEU A 30 3.25 -5.46 1.82
CA LEU A 30 2.62 -5.91 0.58
C LEU A 30 3.26 -7.21 0.05
N ALA A 31 4.58 -7.33 0.12
CA ALA A 31 5.30 -8.54 -0.26
C ALA A 31 4.93 -9.77 0.62
N LYS A 32 4.68 -9.58 1.92
CA LYS A 32 4.20 -10.65 2.82
C LYS A 32 2.79 -11.13 2.49
N TYR A 33 1.93 -10.24 1.99
CA TYR A 33 0.52 -10.52 1.70
C TYR A 33 0.29 -11.14 0.31
N ASN A 34 1.24 -11.92 -0.21
CA ASN A 34 1.16 -12.53 -1.54
C ASN A 34 0.95 -11.54 -2.69
N LEU A 35 1.61 -10.38 -2.64
CA LEU A 35 1.79 -9.52 -3.82
C LEU A 35 3.18 -9.74 -4.46
N PRO A 36 3.46 -10.91 -5.07
CA PRO A 36 4.66 -11.07 -5.86
C PRO A 36 4.53 -10.21 -7.11
N CYS A 37 5.65 -9.75 -7.67
CA CYS A 37 5.72 -9.00 -8.93
C CYS A 37 5.56 -7.47 -8.86
N LEU A 38 5.84 -6.80 -7.74
CA LEU A 38 6.09 -5.35 -7.73
C LEU A 38 7.21 -4.92 -8.72
N GLY A 39 8.13 -5.84 -9.06
CA GLY A 39 9.19 -5.64 -10.04
C GLY A 39 8.85 -6.01 -11.49
N CYS A 40 7.65 -6.52 -11.79
CA CYS A 40 7.27 -6.84 -13.17
C CYS A 40 6.76 -5.56 -13.87
N PRO A 41 7.26 -5.19 -15.06
CA PRO A 41 6.87 -3.95 -15.73
C PRO A 41 5.36 -3.87 -16.02
N MET A 42 4.72 -5.02 -16.26
CA MET A 42 3.27 -5.09 -16.48
C MET A 42 2.49 -4.84 -15.19
N ALA A 43 2.89 -5.49 -14.10
CA ALA A 43 2.27 -5.28 -12.79
C ALA A 43 2.52 -3.86 -12.27
N ALA A 44 3.71 -3.29 -12.45
CA ALA A 44 3.99 -1.90 -12.08
C ALA A 44 3.09 -0.91 -12.84
N PHE A 45 2.80 -1.17 -14.11
CA PHE A 45 1.87 -0.36 -14.91
C PHE A 45 0.43 -0.47 -14.41
N GLU A 46 -0.03 -1.68 -14.10
CA GLU A 46 -1.37 -1.92 -13.55
C GLU A 46 -1.51 -1.34 -12.14
N LEU A 47 -0.63 -1.71 -11.22
CA LEU A 47 -0.59 -1.24 -9.84
C LEU A 47 -0.46 0.28 -9.77
N GLY A 48 0.32 0.90 -10.67
CA GLY A 48 0.42 2.35 -10.80
C GLY A 48 -0.90 3.08 -11.05
N ARG A 49 -1.97 2.35 -11.37
CA ARG A 49 -3.32 2.88 -11.63
C ARG A 49 -4.39 2.26 -10.73
N LEU A 50 -4.03 1.29 -9.89
CA LEU A 50 -4.95 0.59 -9.01
C LEU A 50 -4.93 1.18 -7.60
N ARG A 51 -6.07 1.00 -6.93
CA ARG A 51 -6.25 1.35 -5.51
C ARG A 51 -6.06 0.10 -4.65
N LEU A 52 -5.66 0.30 -3.40
CA LEU A 52 -5.40 -0.81 -2.46
C LEU A 52 -6.56 -1.80 -2.37
N GLY A 53 -7.79 -1.30 -2.28
CA GLY A 53 -8.97 -2.16 -2.18
C GLY A 53 -9.23 -3.01 -3.42
N GLU A 54 -8.86 -2.52 -4.61
CA GLU A 54 -9.03 -3.27 -5.87
C GLU A 54 -7.98 -4.37 -6.00
N VAL A 55 -6.74 -4.05 -5.62
CA VAL A 55 -5.66 -5.05 -5.54
C VAL A 55 -6.01 -6.13 -4.53
N CYS A 56 -6.49 -5.75 -3.34
CA CYS A 56 -6.88 -6.75 -2.34
C CYS A 56 -7.97 -7.69 -2.84
N LYS A 57 -8.98 -7.19 -3.56
CA LYS A 57 -10.00 -8.06 -4.16
C LYS A 57 -9.45 -8.96 -5.26
N MET A 58 -8.61 -8.40 -6.14
CA MET A 58 -8.08 -9.13 -7.30
C MET A 58 -7.17 -10.29 -6.87
N TYR A 59 -6.38 -10.09 -5.82
CA TYR A 59 -5.43 -11.07 -5.29
C TYR A 59 -5.96 -11.81 -4.05
N GLU A 60 -7.25 -11.69 -3.74
CA GLU A 60 -7.90 -12.30 -2.56
C GLU A 60 -7.13 -12.04 -1.24
N ILE A 61 -6.58 -10.84 -1.11
CA ILE A 61 -5.85 -10.38 0.07
C ILE A 61 -6.83 -9.85 1.10
N ASP A 62 -6.60 -10.22 2.35
CA ASP A 62 -7.33 -9.71 3.50
C ASP A 62 -7.07 -8.19 3.68
N PHE A 63 -8.00 -7.40 3.14
CA PHE A 63 -7.89 -5.94 3.14
C PHE A 63 -7.85 -5.38 4.57
N GLU A 64 -8.62 -5.94 5.50
CA GLU A 64 -8.70 -5.42 6.87
C GLU A 64 -7.37 -5.59 7.60
N LYS A 65 -6.78 -6.79 7.55
CA LYS A 65 -5.46 -7.04 8.16
C LYS A 65 -4.35 -6.25 7.50
N LEU A 66 -4.34 -6.19 6.17
CA LEU A 66 -3.34 -5.42 5.42
C LEU A 66 -3.43 -3.94 5.78
N LEU A 67 -4.65 -3.40 5.85
CA LEU A 67 -4.90 -2.01 6.20
C LEU A 67 -4.44 -1.68 7.62
N GLU A 68 -4.69 -2.57 8.58
CA GLU A 68 -4.25 -2.42 9.96
C GLU A 68 -2.71 -2.36 10.05
N GLU A 69 -2.00 -3.31 9.43
CA GLU A 69 -0.54 -3.35 9.39
C GLU A 69 0.06 -2.12 8.70
N LEU A 70 -0.48 -1.75 7.53
CA LEU A 70 -0.05 -0.58 6.76
C LEU A 70 -0.21 0.72 7.56
N ASN A 71 -1.37 0.90 8.19
CA ASN A 71 -1.61 2.06 9.04
C ASN A 71 -0.77 2.02 10.31
N GLY A 72 -0.48 0.84 10.86
CA GLY A 72 0.41 0.66 11.99
C GLY A 72 1.82 1.17 11.71
N VAL A 73 2.39 0.85 10.55
CA VAL A 73 3.75 1.30 10.20
C VAL A 73 3.85 2.75 9.72
N ILE A 74 2.75 3.35 9.25
CA ILE A 74 2.72 4.75 8.78
C ILE A 74 2.31 5.72 9.87
N SER A 75 1.36 5.34 10.74
CA SER A 75 0.96 6.15 11.90
C SER A 75 1.90 5.99 13.10
N GLY A 76 2.73 4.94 13.14
CA GLY A 76 3.62 4.62 14.25
C GLY A 76 5.07 4.45 13.83
N GLU A 77 5.90 5.43 14.17
CA GLU A 77 7.35 5.33 14.24
C GLU A 77 7.79 4.26 15.28
N PHE A 78 8.76 3.43 14.89
CA PHE A 78 9.69 2.59 15.69
C PHE A 78 9.16 1.51 16.66
N ASN A 79 9.44 0.23 16.33
CA ASN A 79 10.12 -0.71 17.24
C ASN A 79 10.55 -2.00 16.51
N LYS A 80 11.87 -2.19 16.33
CA LYS A 80 12.59 -3.46 16.59
C LYS A 80 14.03 -3.36 16.08
N GLU A 81 14.94 -3.09 17.01
CA GLU A 81 16.22 -3.81 17.09
C GLU A 81 16.16 -4.71 18.33
#